data_AF-A0A3A6QA73-F1
#
_entry.id   AF-A0A3A6QA73-F1
#
_cell.length_a   1.000
_cell.length_b   1.000
_cell.length_c   1.000
_cell.angle_alpha   90.00
_cell.angle_beta   90.00
_cell.angle_gamma   90.00
#
_symmetry.space_group_name_H-M   'P 1'
#
loop_
_entity.id
_entity.type
_entity.pdbx_description
1 polymer ?
#
loop_
_entity_poly.entity_id
_entity_poly.type
_entity_poly.pdbx_seq_one_letter_code
_entity_poly.pdbx_strand_id
1 'polypeptide(L)' 'MGTKSVRLDEEVYKRIAAHKRDDETFSEAIDRLTSDYSLLAFTGGGSASEADRHRDLLAEADAKASENRRE' A
#
# COMPACT_ATOMS: atom_id res chain seq x y z
N MET A 1 -13.48 15.69 2.22
CA MET A 1 -12.50 14.78 2.84
C MET A 1 -11.58 15.59 3.74
N GLY A 2 -11.31 15.14 4.96
CA GLY A 2 -10.44 15.87 5.88
C GLY A 2 -8.98 15.79 5.43
N THR A 3 -8.23 16.87 5.58
CA THR A 3 -6.79 16.86 5.34
C THR A 3 -6.07 16.31 6.57
N LYS A 4 -4.99 15.55 6.34
CA LYS A 4 -4.07 15.08 7.39
C LYS A 4 -2.69 15.63 7.05
N SER A 5 -1.99 16.15 8.05
CA SER A 5 -0.58 16.49 7.92
C SER A 5 0.28 15.31 8.35
N VAL A 6 1.29 14.98 7.55
CA VAL A 6 2.28 13.96 7.86
C VAL A 6 3.67 14.55 7.68
N ARG A 7 4.62 14.08 8.50
CA ARG A 7 6.03 14.44 8.33
C ARG A 7 6.66 13.49 7.32
N LEU A 8 7.36 14.04 6.34
CA LEU A 8 8.18 13.29 5.39
C LEU A 8 9.65 13.52 5.69
N ASP A 9 10.43 12.47 5.46
CA ASP A 9 11.88 12.61 5.34
C ASP A 9 12.24 13.38 4.06
N GLU A 10 13.33 14.12 4.12
CA GLU A 10 13.75 15.04 3.06
C GLU A 10 13.97 14.32 1.73
N GLU A 11 14.54 13.12 1.76
CA GLU A 11 14.79 12.31 0.57
C GLU A 11 13.48 11.82 -0.07
N VAL A 12 12.48 11.49 0.74
CA VAL A 12 11.14 11.10 0.25
C VAL A 12 10.46 12.31 -0.39
N TYR A 13 10.57 13.49 0.24
CA TYR A 13 10.03 14.72 -0.32
C TYR A 13 10.66 15.04 -1.69
N LYS A 14 11.99 15.00 -1.80
CA LYS A 14 12.71 15.23 -3.07
C LYS A 14 12.28 14.24 -4.15
N ARG A 15 12.10 12.97 -3.79
CA ARG A 15 11.65 11.94 -4.73
C ARG A 15 10.25 12.25 -5.28
N ILE A 16 9.32 12.64 -4.42
CA ILE A 16 7.96 13.02 -4.85
C ILE A 16 8.03 14.29 -5.71
N ALA A 17 8.80 15.29 -5.28
CA ALA A 17 8.97 16.54 -6.03
C ALA A 17 9.52 16.30 -7.45
N ALA A 18 10.49 15.40 -7.61
CA ALA A 18 11.07 15.05 -8.91
C ALA A 18 10.09 14.35 -9.86
N HIS A 19 9.04 13.72 -9.32
CA HIS A 19 8.01 13.01 -10.11
C HIS A 19 6.70 13.77 -10.21
N LYS A 20 6.61 14.94 -9.57
CA LYS A 20 5.44 15.81 -9.58
C LYS A 20 5.33 16.48 -10.95
N ARG A 21 4.15 16.45 -11.54
CA ARG A 21 3.81 17.18 -12.77
C ARG A 21 3.45 18.63 -12.45
N ASP A 22 3.56 19.53 -13.42
CA ASP A 22 3.32 20.96 -13.20
C ASP A 22 1.84 21.28 -12.92
N ASP A 23 0.92 20.45 -13.43
CA ASP A 23 -0.53 20.62 -13.37
C ASP A 23 -1.20 19.95 -12.15
N GLU A 24 -0.44 19.30 -11.26
CA GLU A 24 -0.97 18.62 -10.07
C GLU A 24 -0.48 19.24 -8.75
N THR A 25 -1.18 18.99 -7.65
CA THR A 25 -0.71 19.27 -6.28
C THR A 25 0.16 18.14 -5.74
N PHE A 26 0.85 18.36 -4.62
CA PHE A 26 1.59 17.28 -3.95
C PHE A 26 0.70 16.12 -3.51
N SER A 27 -0.53 16.41 -3.04
CA SER A 27 -1.46 15.37 -2.63
C SER A 27 -1.91 14.52 -3.80
N GLU A 28 -2.17 15.13 -4.96
CA GLU A 28 -2.52 14.42 -6.21
C GLU A 28 -1.33 13.61 -6.76
N ALA A 29 -0.11 14.16 -6.68
CA ALA A 29 1.09 13.43 -7.04
C ALA A 29 1.28 12.20 -6.15
N ILE A 30 1.08 12.32 -4.84
CA ILE A 30 1.13 11.19 -3.91
C ILE A 30 0.06 10.17 -4.29
N ASP A 31 -1.19 10.60 -4.43
CA ASP A 31 -2.31 9.72 -4.75
C ASP A 31 -2.07 8.94 -6.05
N ARG A 32 -1.55 9.59 -7.10
CA ARG A 32 -1.15 8.96 -8.36
C ARG A 32 0.01 7.98 -8.20
N LEU A 33 1.09 8.40 -7.52
CA LEU A 33 2.27 7.56 -7.29
C LEU A 33 1.95 6.34 -6.43
N THR A 34 0.93 6.42 -5.57
CA THR A 34 0.46 5.32 -4.72
C THR A 34 -0.71 4.55 -5.30
N SER A 35 -1.48 5.11 -6.23
CA SER A 35 -2.64 4.45 -6.86
C SER A 35 -2.23 3.20 -7.64
N ASP A 36 -1.04 3.22 -8.24
CA ASP A 36 -0.53 2.09 -9.03
C ASP A 36 0.31 1.10 -8.20
N TYR A 37 0.39 1.24 -6.86
CA TYR A 37 0.96 0.18 -6.01
C TYR A 37 -0.01 -1.01 -5.97
N SER A 38 0.00 -1.79 -7.03
CA SER A 38 -0.58 -3.11 -7.04
C SER A 38 0.28 -4.02 -6.16
N LEU A 39 -0.35 -4.86 -5.33
CA LEU A 39 0.36 -5.97 -4.66
C LEU A 39 1.08 -6.87 -5.67
N LEU A 40 0.68 -6.85 -6.95
CA LEU A 40 1.40 -7.50 -8.04
C LEU A 40 2.81 -6.93 -8.25
N ALA A 41 3.07 -5.65 -7.97
CA ALA A 41 4.41 -5.07 -8.04
C ALA A 41 5.38 -5.68 -7.01
N PHE A 42 4.88 -6.32 -5.96
CA PHE A 42 5.67 -7.08 -4.98
C PHE A 42 5.86 -8.57 -5.35
N THR A 43 5.21 -9.07 -6.41
CA THR A 43 5.26 -10.51 -6.79
C THR A 43 6.61 -10.98 -7.30
N GLY A 44 7.52 -10.07 -7.66
CA GLY A 44 8.87 -10.43 -8.08
C GLY A 44 9.81 -10.88 -6.95
N GLY A 45 9.39 -10.76 -5.68
CA GLY A 45 10.23 -11.06 -4.52
C GLY A 45 9.93 -12.38 -3.80
N GLY A 46 8.81 -13.04 -4.10
CA GLY A 46 8.34 -14.21 -3.34
C GLY A 46 8.40 -15.50 -4.15
N SER A 47 8.84 -16.58 -3.51
CA SER A 47 8.72 -17.94 -4.06
C SER A 47 7.26 -18.43 -4.05
N ALA A 48 6.92 -19.42 -4.89
CA ALA A 48 5.58 -20.04 -4.89
C ALA A 48 5.16 -20.56 -3.51
N SER A 49 6.12 -21.12 -2.75
CA SER A 49 5.90 -21.57 -1.37
C SER A 49 5.57 -20.44 -0.39
N GLU A 50 6.12 -19.24 -0.60
CA GLU A 50 5.79 -18.08 0.23
C GLU A 50 4.40 -17.53 -0.10
N ALA A 51 4.00 -17.61 -1.38
CA ALA A 51 2.65 -17.25 -1.79
C ALA A 51 1.61 -18.20 -1.18
N ASP A 52 1.87 -19.50 -1.17
CA ASP A 52 0.96 -20.49 -0.54
C ASP A 52 0.85 -20.26 0.96
N ARG A 53 1.99 -20.06 1.65
CA ARG A 53 2.01 -19.72 3.09
C ARG A 53 1.22 -18.45 3.39
N HIS A 54 1.34 -17.43 2.53
CA HIS A 54 0.60 -16.19 2.71
C HIS A 54 -0.91 -16.41 2.55
N ARG A 55 -1.36 -17.25 1.60
CA ARG A 55 -2.78 -17.60 1.46
C ARG A 55 -3.32 -18.33 2.69
N ASP A 56 -2.55 -19.26 3.25
CA ASP A 56 -2.95 -19.98 4.47
C ASP A 56 -3.14 -19.04 5.66
N LEU A 57 -2.23 -18.08 5.84
CA LEU A 57 -2.32 -17.07 6.91
C LEU A 57 -3.53 -16.16 6.76
N LEU A 58 -3.86 -15.76 5.53
CA LEU A 58 -5.06 -14.95 5.26
C LEU A 58 -6.34 -15.74 5.52
N ALA A 59 -6.40 -17.02 5.11
CA ALA A 59 -7.53 -17.89 5.36
C ALA A 59 -7.78 -18.10 6.87
N GLU A 60 -6.72 -18.27 7.66
CA GLU A 60 -6.82 -18.37 9.12
C GLU A 60 -7.33 -17.07 9.75
N ALA A 61 -6.85 -15.91 9.27
CA ALA A 61 -7.30 -14.61 9.75
C ALA A 61 -8.79 -14.36 9.44
N ASP A 62 -9.25 -14.70 8.23
CA ASP A 62 -10.65 -14.59 7.85
C ASP A 62 -11.55 -15.54 8.65
N ALA A 63 -11.09 -16.77 8.92
CA ALA A 63 -11.80 -17.72 9.77
C ALA A 63 -12.00 -17.15 11.18
N LYS A 64 -10.93 -16.65 11.81
CA LYS A 64 -10.99 -16.02 13.14
C LYS A 64 -11.88 -14.78 13.16
N ALA A 65 -11.83 -13.95 12.12
CA ALA A 65 -12.68 -12.78 12.00
C ALA A 65 -14.17 -13.16 11.86
N SER A 66 -14.47 -14.25 11.17
CA SER A 66 -15.83 -14.76 11.02
C SER A 66 -16.38 -15.39 12.31
N GLU A 67 -15.51 -16.01 13.10
CA GLU A 67 -15.83 -16.61 14.40
C GLU A 67 -16.14 -15.53 15.44
N ASN A 68 -15.28 -14.51 15.54
CA ASN A 68 -15.52 -13.33 16.40
C ASN A 68 -16.79 -12.54 16.05
N ARG A 69 -17.31 -12.65 14.82
CA ARG A 69 -18.56 -11.98 14.41
C ARG A 69 -19.82 -12.79 14.77
N ARG A 70 -19.64 -14.08 15.10
CA ARG A 70 -20.75 -14.98 15.47
C ARG A 70 -20.95 -15.06 16.99
N GLU A 71 -19.98 -14.65 17.79
CA GLU A 71 -20.14 -14.31 19.22
C GLU A 71 -20.78 -12.94 19.41
#